data_AF-A0A287BIX0-F1
#
_entry.id   AF-A0A287BIX0-F1
#
_cell.length_a   1.000
_cell.length_b   1.000
_cell.length_c   1.000
_cell.angle_alpha   90.00
_cell.angle_beta   90.00
_cell.angle_gamma   90.00
#
_symmetry.space_group_name_H-M   'P 1'
#
loop_
_entity.id
_entity.type
_entity.pdbx_description
1 polymer ?
#
loop_
_entity_poly.entity_id
_entity_poly.type
_entity_poly.pdbx_seq_one_letter_code
_entity_poly.pdbx_strand_id
1 'polypeptide(L)'
;FCSPSLLLCKRGALYFHIGETEKKCFIEEIPDETMVIGNYRTQLYDKQREEYQPATPGLGMFVEVKDPEDKVSWPLTPSLQVILARQYGSEGRFTFTSHTPGEHQICLHSNSTKFSLFAGGMLRVHLDIQVGEHANDYAEIAAKDKLSELQLRVRQLVEQVEQIQKEQNYQRWREERFRQTSESTNQRVLWWSILQTLILVAIGVWQMRHLKSFFEAKKLV
;
A
#
# COMPACT_ATOMS: atom_id res chain seq x y z
N PHE A 1 6.57 8.56 5.16
CA PHE A 1 6.74 9.78 4.34
C PHE A 1 7.98 10.54 4.79
N CYS A 2 9.09 10.41 4.06
CA CYS A 2 10.33 11.15 4.32
C CYS A 2 10.42 12.30 3.31
N SER A 3 10.58 13.54 3.80
CA SER A 3 10.80 14.73 2.95
C SER A 3 12.31 14.91 2.72
N PRO A 4 12.77 15.22 1.50
CA PRO A 4 14.19 15.20 1.14
C PRO A 4 15.02 16.36 1.74
N SER A 5 14.44 17.22 2.58
CA SER A 5 15.10 18.48 3.00
C SER A 5 15.78 18.42 4.36
N LEU A 6 15.59 17.36 5.14
CA LEU A 6 16.19 17.20 6.47
C LEU A 6 16.58 15.73 6.65
N LEU A 7 17.88 15.46 6.85
CA LEU A 7 18.49 14.15 7.17
C LEU A 7 18.07 13.62 8.56
N LEU A 8 16.82 13.77 8.92
CA LEU A 8 16.17 13.18 10.08
C LEU A 8 14.92 12.47 9.57
N CYS A 9 15.11 11.26 9.03
CA CYS A 9 14.02 10.31 8.95
C CYS A 9 13.61 10.03 10.41
N LYS A 10 12.57 10.71 10.90
CA LYS A 10 11.93 10.28 12.14
C LYS A 10 11.48 8.84 11.88
N ARG A 11 12.12 7.88 12.57
CA ARG A 11 11.58 6.51 12.71
C ARG A 11 10.16 6.67 13.22
N GLY A 12 9.20 6.62 12.30
CA GLY A 12 7.79 6.73 12.61
C GLY A 12 7.36 5.43 13.24
N ALA A 13 7.57 5.28 14.54
CA ALA A 13 6.97 4.19 15.28
C ALA A 13 5.44 4.41 15.26
N LEU A 14 4.76 3.69 14.38
CA LEU A 14 3.31 3.70 14.29
C LEU A 14 2.77 2.97 15.51
N TYR A 15 1.86 3.59 16.25
CA TYR A 15 1.09 2.88 17.25
C TYR A 15 -0.40 3.02 16.98
N PHE A 16 -1.13 1.98 17.31
CA PHE A 16 -2.57 1.93 17.14
C PHE A 16 -3.18 1.05 18.23
N HIS A 17 -4.50 1.14 18.39
CA HIS A 17 -5.25 0.34 19.34
C HIS A 17 -6.03 -0.74 18.61
N ILE A 18 -6.02 -1.95 19.17
CA ILE A 18 -6.78 -3.10 18.70
C ILE A 18 -7.79 -3.47 19.80
N GLY A 19 -9.07 -3.52 19.44
CA GLY A 19 -10.14 -4.03 20.30
C GLY A 19 -10.19 -5.57 20.35
N GLU A 20 -11.14 -6.10 21.13
CA GLU A 20 -11.39 -7.55 21.18
C GLU A 20 -11.79 -8.09 19.81
N THR A 21 -11.09 -9.16 19.37
CA THR A 21 -11.29 -9.81 18.06
C THR A 21 -11.12 -8.89 16.84
N GLU A 22 -10.65 -7.66 17.05
CA GLU A 22 -10.45 -6.71 15.98
C GLU A 22 -9.17 -7.07 15.20
N LYS A 23 -9.27 -7.01 13.88
CA LYS A 23 -8.13 -7.17 12.97
C LYS A 23 -7.80 -5.84 12.33
N LYS A 24 -6.56 -5.39 12.51
CA LYS A 24 -6.05 -4.18 11.85
C LYS A 24 -5.11 -4.60 10.74
N CYS A 25 -5.35 -4.06 9.54
CA CYS A 25 -4.55 -4.35 8.36
C CYS A 25 -3.94 -3.07 7.81
N PHE A 26 -2.70 -3.16 7.38
CA PHE A 26 -1.92 -2.11 6.75
C PHE A 26 -1.60 -2.55 5.32
N ILE A 27 -1.83 -1.66 4.37
CA ILE A 27 -1.51 -1.90 2.97
C ILE A 27 -0.23 -1.15 2.67
N GLU A 28 0.81 -1.88 2.24
CA GLU A 28 2.11 -1.33 1.90
C GLU A 28 2.45 -1.69 0.45
N GLU A 29 2.91 -0.71 -0.32
CA GLU A 29 3.32 -0.91 -1.70
C GLU A 29 4.80 -1.36 -1.73
N ILE A 30 5.03 -2.64 -2.03
CA ILE A 30 6.35 -3.27 -1.93
C ILE A 30 6.81 -3.68 -3.34
N PRO A 31 8.05 -3.35 -3.75
CA PRO A 31 8.61 -3.79 -5.02
C PRO A 31 8.96 -5.28 -5.00
N ASP A 32 9.10 -5.86 -6.19
CA ASP A 32 9.46 -7.27 -6.39
C ASP A 32 10.77 -7.64 -5.70
N GLU A 33 10.93 -8.88 -5.28
CA GLU A 33 12.18 -9.41 -4.67
C GLU A 33 12.73 -8.57 -3.52
N THR A 34 11.85 -8.05 -2.66
CA THR A 34 12.24 -7.16 -1.56
C THR A 34 11.93 -7.79 -0.21
N MET A 35 12.92 -7.84 0.67
CA MET A 35 12.75 -8.33 2.04
C MET A 35 12.08 -7.26 2.91
N VAL A 36 11.12 -7.68 3.72
CA VAL A 36 10.44 -6.84 4.69
C VAL A 36 10.55 -7.45 6.07
N ILE A 37 10.94 -6.63 7.05
CA ILE A 37 11.01 -6.98 8.46
C ILE A 37 10.02 -6.12 9.22
N GLY A 38 9.11 -6.76 9.95
CA GLY A 38 8.18 -6.11 10.85
C GLY A 38 8.49 -6.44 12.30
N ASN A 39 8.72 -5.43 13.13
CA ASN A 39 8.83 -5.55 14.57
C ASN A 39 7.55 -5.01 15.21
N TYR A 40 6.97 -5.73 16.14
CA TYR A 40 5.84 -5.22 16.91
C TYR A 40 5.99 -5.50 18.40
N ARG A 41 5.46 -4.58 19.21
CA ARG A 41 5.35 -4.74 20.67
C ARG A 41 3.96 -4.31 21.12
N THR A 42 3.42 -5.04 22.09
CA THR A 42 2.07 -4.78 22.62
C THR A 42 2.13 -4.27 24.05
N GLN A 43 1.24 -3.34 24.37
CA GLN A 43 1.12 -2.70 25.68
C GLN A 43 -0.33 -2.72 26.14
N LEU A 44 -0.53 -3.00 27.42
CA LEU A 44 -1.81 -2.99 28.11
C LEU A 44 -1.91 -1.73 28.97
N TYR A 45 -3.08 -1.12 29.00
CA TYR A 45 -3.34 -0.02 29.92
C TYR A 45 -3.63 -0.55 31.32
N ASP A 46 -2.80 -0.16 32.28
CA ASP A 46 -2.98 -0.50 33.69
C ASP A 46 -3.77 0.61 34.40
N LYS A 47 -5.00 0.30 34.82
CA LYS A 47 -5.88 1.24 35.52
C LYS A 47 -5.33 1.65 36.89
N GLN A 48 -4.49 0.85 37.54
CA GLN A 48 -3.98 1.18 38.87
C GLN A 48 -2.85 2.21 38.83
N ARG A 49 -2.09 2.24 37.72
CA ARG A 49 -0.93 3.12 37.55
C ARG A 49 -1.14 4.23 36.53
N GLU A 50 -2.28 4.22 35.84
CA GLU A 50 -2.60 5.12 34.72
C GLU A 50 -1.52 5.11 33.62
N GLU A 51 -0.85 3.96 33.44
CA GLU A 51 0.30 3.80 32.54
C GLU A 51 0.16 2.58 31.63
N TYR A 52 0.78 2.65 30.44
CA TYR A 52 0.89 1.53 29.52
C TYR A 52 2.04 0.61 29.90
N GLN A 53 1.73 -0.60 30.36
CA GLN A 53 2.71 -1.62 30.69
C GLN A 53 2.88 -2.63 29.55
N PRO A 54 4.06 -3.26 29.40
CA PRO A 54 4.24 -4.34 28.42
C PRO A 54 3.25 -5.48 28.67
N ALA A 55 2.67 -6.01 27.60
CA ALA A 55 1.68 -7.06 27.73
C ALA A 55 2.28 -8.36 28.31
N THR A 56 1.48 -9.08 29.09
CA THR A 56 1.89 -10.31 29.77
C THR A 56 2.28 -11.41 28.77
N PRO A 57 3.21 -12.33 29.13
CA PRO A 57 3.72 -13.38 28.23
C PRO A 57 2.68 -14.37 27.68
N GLY A 58 1.46 -14.35 28.20
CA GLY A 58 0.35 -15.20 27.73
C GLY A 58 -0.55 -14.55 26.68
N LEU A 59 -0.26 -13.33 26.24
CA LEU A 59 -0.98 -12.65 25.16
C LEU A 59 -0.34 -13.00 23.82
N GLY A 60 -1.10 -13.69 22.96
CA GLY A 60 -0.66 -14.02 21.60
C GLY A 60 -1.15 -12.99 20.57
N MET A 61 -0.28 -12.61 19.64
CA MET A 61 -0.62 -11.80 18.47
C MET A 61 -0.47 -12.64 17.21
N PHE A 62 -1.47 -12.61 16.33
CA PHE A 62 -1.41 -13.31 15.06
C PHE A 62 -1.12 -12.32 13.94
N VAL A 63 -0.07 -12.60 13.19
CA VAL A 63 0.39 -11.82 12.05
C VAL A 63 0.09 -12.60 10.77
N GLU A 64 -0.61 -11.95 9.86
CA GLU A 64 -0.93 -12.48 8.54
C GLU A 64 -0.48 -11.49 7.47
N VAL A 65 0.28 -11.95 6.47
CA VAL A 65 0.72 -11.16 5.33
C VAL A 65 0.18 -11.79 4.07
N LYS A 66 -0.36 -10.95 3.18
CA LYS A 66 -0.98 -11.38 1.95
C LYS A 66 -0.42 -10.61 0.75
N ASP A 67 -0.16 -11.33 -0.33
CA ASP A 67 0.42 -10.82 -1.58
C ASP A 67 -0.66 -10.16 -2.45
N PRO A 68 -0.34 -9.09 -3.22
CA PRO A 68 -1.18 -8.62 -4.30
C PRO A 68 -1.24 -9.69 -5.39
N GLU A 69 -2.34 -10.45 -5.47
CA GLU A 69 -2.50 -11.39 -6.58
C GLU A 69 -3.00 -10.64 -7.82
N ASP A 70 -2.19 -10.67 -8.89
CA ASP A 70 -2.44 -10.08 -10.22
C ASP A 70 -3.56 -10.79 -11.00
N LYS A 71 -4.15 -11.87 -10.46
CA LYS A 71 -5.20 -12.62 -11.17
C LYS A 71 -6.55 -11.97 -10.93
N VAL A 72 -6.81 -10.94 -11.74
CA VAL A 72 -8.17 -10.53 -12.13
C VAL A 72 -8.78 -11.63 -13.01
N SER A 73 -8.93 -12.85 -12.50
CA SER A 73 -9.74 -13.86 -13.18
C SER A 73 -11.19 -13.63 -12.77
N TRP A 74 -12.03 -13.33 -13.76
CA TRP A 74 -13.48 -13.29 -13.64
C TRP A 74 -13.95 -14.59 -12.93
N PRO A 75 -14.66 -14.55 -11.78
CA PRO A 75 -15.38 -13.45 -11.14
C PRO A 75 -14.52 -12.64 -10.15
N LEU A 76 -14.75 -11.31 -10.12
CA LEU A 76 -14.03 -10.31 -9.32
C LEU A 76 -14.01 -10.64 -7.81
N THR A 77 -13.09 -11.51 -7.43
CA THR A 77 -12.69 -11.69 -6.04
C THR A 77 -11.17 -11.63 -6.07
N PRO A 78 -10.53 -10.52 -5.64
CA PRO A 78 -9.09 -10.53 -5.42
C PRO A 78 -8.81 -11.56 -4.33
N SER A 79 -8.31 -12.73 -4.73
CA SER A 79 -7.91 -13.78 -3.80
C SER A 79 -6.53 -13.41 -3.29
N LEU A 80 -6.47 -12.60 -2.23
CA LEU A 80 -5.20 -12.18 -1.68
C LEU A 80 -4.52 -13.42 -1.05
N GLN A 81 -3.49 -13.95 -1.72
CA GLN A 81 -2.82 -15.18 -1.28
C GLN A 81 -2.04 -14.93 0.00
N VAL A 82 -2.26 -15.78 1.01
CA VAL A 82 -1.57 -15.68 2.30
C VAL A 82 -0.14 -16.22 2.16
N ILE A 83 0.85 -15.34 2.26
CA ILE A 83 2.28 -15.70 2.17
C ILE A 83 2.89 -16.00 3.56
N LEU A 84 2.36 -15.37 4.60
CA LEU A 84 2.78 -15.63 5.98
C LEU A 84 1.56 -15.60 6.90
N ALA A 85 1.42 -16.61 7.74
CA ALA A 85 0.39 -16.64 8.78
C ALA A 85 0.99 -17.35 10.01
N ARG A 86 1.33 -16.56 11.05
CA ARG A 86 1.99 -17.08 12.25
C ARG A 86 1.49 -16.37 13.50
N GLN A 87 1.42 -17.14 14.59
CA GLN A 87 1.16 -16.62 15.91
C GLN A 87 2.48 -16.37 16.65
N TYR A 88 2.57 -15.20 17.26
CA TYR A 88 3.68 -14.71 18.05
C TYR A 88 3.21 -14.30 19.45
N GLY A 89 4.13 -13.93 20.33
CA GLY A 89 3.84 -13.50 21.71
C GLY A 89 3.37 -12.04 21.81
N SER A 90 3.58 -11.43 22.98
CA SER A 90 3.31 -10.01 23.21
C SER A 90 4.26 -9.07 22.46
N GLU A 91 5.43 -9.57 22.08
CA GLU A 91 6.43 -8.92 21.23
C GLU A 91 6.91 -9.95 20.20
N GLY A 92 7.18 -9.50 18.98
CA GLY A 92 7.60 -10.39 17.91
C GLY A 92 8.22 -9.67 16.73
N ARG A 93 9.05 -10.41 16.00
CA ARG A 93 9.64 -10.02 14.72
C ARG A 93 9.20 -10.99 13.64
N PHE A 94 8.62 -10.47 12.57
CA PHE A 94 8.24 -11.23 11.38
C PHE A 94 9.03 -10.76 10.18
N THR A 95 9.31 -11.67 9.26
CA THR A 95 10.08 -11.39 8.05
C THR A 95 9.46 -12.13 6.88
N PHE A 96 9.29 -11.47 5.75
CA PHE A 96 8.85 -12.07 4.50
C PHE A 96 9.55 -11.41 3.31
N THR A 97 9.52 -12.07 2.16
CA THR A 97 10.07 -11.56 0.89
C THR A 97 8.93 -11.42 -0.11
N SER A 98 8.79 -10.24 -0.70
CA SER A 98 7.84 -10.00 -1.78
C SER A 98 8.30 -10.71 -3.06
N HIS A 99 7.39 -11.41 -3.73
CA HIS A 99 7.64 -12.03 -5.03
C HIS A 99 7.02 -11.24 -6.18
N THR A 100 5.91 -10.55 -5.95
CA THR A 100 5.24 -9.70 -6.93
C THR A 100 5.24 -8.24 -6.48
N PRO A 101 5.49 -7.27 -7.39
CA PRO A 101 5.44 -5.87 -7.03
C PRO A 101 3.97 -5.43 -6.86
N GLY A 102 3.64 -4.76 -5.76
CA GLY A 102 2.30 -4.21 -5.56
C GLY A 102 1.89 -4.00 -4.10
N GLU A 103 0.59 -3.86 -3.88
CA GLU A 103 -0.03 -3.62 -2.58
C GLU A 103 -0.13 -4.91 -1.75
N HIS A 104 0.76 -5.08 -0.78
CA HIS A 104 0.71 -6.19 0.16
C HIS A 104 -0.10 -5.79 1.39
N GLN A 105 -0.88 -6.73 1.92
CA GLN A 105 -1.68 -6.50 3.13
C GLN A 105 -1.07 -7.20 4.34
N ILE A 106 -0.68 -6.42 5.34
CA ILE A 106 -0.09 -6.89 6.60
C ILE A 106 -1.12 -6.70 7.71
N CYS A 107 -1.62 -7.78 8.28
CA CYS A 107 -2.66 -7.76 9.29
C CYS A 107 -2.20 -8.30 10.64
N LEU A 108 -2.57 -7.60 11.71
CA LEU A 108 -2.34 -7.99 13.10
C LEU A 108 -3.68 -8.12 13.82
N HIS A 109 -3.85 -9.20 14.58
CA HIS A 109 -5.01 -9.39 15.44
C HIS A 109 -4.69 -10.26 16.66
N SER A 110 -5.39 -10.01 17.76
CA SER A 110 -5.27 -10.79 18.98
C SER A 110 -6.40 -11.80 19.07
N ASN A 111 -6.07 -13.08 19.29
CA ASN A 111 -7.05 -14.13 19.57
C ASN A 111 -7.29 -14.31 21.09
N SER A 112 -6.68 -13.47 21.92
CA SER A 112 -6.80 -13.59 23.37
C SER A 112 -7.89 -12.67 23.90
N THR A 113 -8.95 -13.21 24.50
CA THR A 113 -9.94 -12.40 25.24
C THR A 113 -9.42 -11.90 26.60
N LYS A 114 -8.24 -12.37 27.02
CA LYS A 114 -7.66 -12.06 28.34
C LYS A 114 -7.47 -10.56 28.59
N PHE A 115 -7.18 -9.75 27.58
CA PHE A 115 -6.97 -8.31 27.78
C PHE A 115 -8.27 -7.50 27.99
N SER A 116 -9.42 -8.05 27.60
CA SER A 116 -10.75 -7.51 27.94
C SER A 116 -10.89 -7.28 29.44
N LEU A 117 -10.50 -8.31 30.21
CA LEU A 117 -10.67 -8.38 31.65
C LEU A 117 -9.74 -7.43 32.41
N PHE A 118 -8.55 -7.13 31.88
CA PHE A 118 -7.51 -6.39 32.60
C PHE A 118 -7.27 -4.97 32.08
N ALA A 119 -7.53 -4.67 30.81
CA ALA A 119 -7.16 -3.40 30.17
C ALA A 119 -8.33 -2.66 29.50
N GLY A 120 -9.58 -2.98 29.87
CA GLY A 120 -10.76 -2.34 29.29
C GLY A 120 -10.97 -2.64 27.80
N GLY A 121 -10.47 -3.79 27.34
CA GLY A 121 -10.72 -4.27 25.97
C GLY A 121 -9.94 -3.55 24.88
N MET A 122 -8.89 -2.77 25.20
CA MET A 122 -8.03 -2.12 24.19
C MET A 122 -6.56 -2.47 24.40
N LEU A 123 -5.91 -2.94 23.33
CA LEU A 123 -4.50 -3.27 23.28
C LEU A 123 -3.75 -2.25 22.42
N ARG A 124 -2.74 -1.58 22.97
CA ARG A 124 -1.89 -0.66 22.20
C ARG A 124 -0.76 -1.44 21.54
N VAL A 125 -0.68 -1.42 20.21
CA VAL A 125 0.35 -2.10 19.43
C VAL A 125 1.23 -1.04 18.80
N HIS A 126 2.55 -1.17 18.99
CA HIS A 126 3.54 -0.41 18.23
C HIS A 126 4.05 -1.33 17.13
N LEU A 127 4.05 -0.85 15.89
CA LEU A 127 4.47 -1.57 14.70
C LEU A 127 5.53 -0.74 13.97
N ASP A 128 6.63 -1.39 13.63
CA ASP A 128 7.73 -0.84 12.83
C ASP A 128 7.96 -1.78 11.65
N ILE A 129 7.81 -1.27 10.43
CA ILE A 129 7.97 -2.05 9.19
C ILE A 129 9.16 -1.46 8.43
N GLN A 130 10.14 -2.30 8.16
CA GLN A 130 11.37 -1.95 7.45
C GLN A 130 11.39 -2.72 6.12
N VAL A 131 11.56 -1.99 5.01
CA VAL A 131 11.50 -2.53 3.64
C VAL A 131 12.86 -2.34 2.98
N GLY A 132 13.39 -3.38 2.34
CA GLY A 132 14.59 -3.31 1.49
C GLY A 132 15.88 -3.03 2.27
N GLU A 133 16.67 -2.05 1.82
CA GLU A 133 17.99 -1.69 2.38
C GLU A 133 17.92 -1.37 3.88
N HIS A 134 16.78 -0.84 4.35
CA HIS A 134 16.54 -0.51 5.75
C HIS A 134 16.35 -1.74 6.66
N ALA A 135 16.14 -2.93 6.09
CA ALA A 135 16.06 -4.19 6.82
C ALA A 135 17.44 -4.84 7.06
N ASN A 136 18.48 -4.41 6.35
CA ASN A 136 19.83 -4.95 6.49
C ASN A 136 20.61 -4.21 7.58
N ASP A 137 21.01 -4.93 8.63
CA ASP A 137 21.77 -4.35 9.75
C ASP A 137 23.26 -4.22 9.36
N TYR A 138 23.61 -3.10 8.72
CA TYR A 138 24.98 -2.77 8.29
C TYR A 138 26.01 -2.85 9.42
N ALA A 139 25.57 -2.65 10.67
CA ALA A 139 26.44 -2.73 11.85
C ALA A 139 26.97 -4.16 12.09
N GLU A 140 26.18 -5.19 11.77
CA GLU A 140 26.57 -6.58 11.94
C GLU A 140 27.47 -7.06 10.77
N ILE A 141 27.22 -6.56 9.56
CA ILE A 141 28.05 -6.82 8.37
C ILE A 141 29.43 -6.16 8.53
N ALA A 142 29.49 -4.94 9.05
CA ALA A 142 30.75 -4.23 9.31
C ALA A 142 31.67 -4.98 10.31
N ALA A 143 31.09 -5.64 11.31
CA ALA A 143 31.83 -6.39 12.32
C ALA A 143 32.31 -7.77 11.82
N LYS A 144 31.55 -8.42 10.94
CA LYS A 144 31.85 -9.76 10.40
C LYS A 144 32.95 -9.77 9.35
N ASP A 145 33.05 -8.72 8.55
CA ASP A 145 33.77 -8.78 7.27
C ASP A 145 35.15 -8.07 7.29
N LYS A 146 35.54 -7.44 8.42
CA LYS A 146 36.83 -6.72 8.61
C LYS A 146 37.25 -5.89 7.37
N LEU A 147 36.30 -5.18 6.76
CA LEU A 147 36.55 -4.39 5.56
C LEU A 147 37.16 -3.05 5.94
N SER A 148 38.13 -2.58 5.15
CA SER A 148 38.63 -1.20 5.26
C SER A 148 37.45 -0.23 5.13
N GLU A 149 37.41 0.84 5.93
CA GLU A 149 36.32 1.83 5.93
C GLU A 149 35.94 2.32 4.53
N LEU A 150 36.91 2.41 3.61
CA LEU A 150 36.68 2.82 2.22
C LEU A 150 35.86 1.80 1.42
N GLN A 151 36.14 0.50 1.57
CA GLN A 151 35.41 -0.55 0.86
C GLN A 151 33.96 -0.62 1.34
N LEU A 152 33.72 -0.36 2.63
CA LEU A 152 32.40 -0.31 3.24
C LEU A 152 31.57 0.84 2.65
N ARG A 153 32.16 2.03 2.51
CA ARG A 153 31.49 3.19 1.88
C ARG A 153 31.19 2.98 0.40
N VAL A 154 32.09 2.36 -0.35
CA VAL A 154 31.85 2.05 -1.77
C VAL A 154 30.69 1.05 -1.92
N ARG A 155 30.64 0.02 -1.06
CA ARG A 155 29.55 -0.96 -1.08
C ARG A 155 28.20 -0.32 -0.75
N GLN A 156 28.16 0.56 0.25
CA GLN A 156 26.97 1.37 0.57
C GLN A 156 26.52 2.21 -0.62
N LEU A 157 27.44 2.87 -1.34
CA LEU A 157 27.08 3.66 -2.52
C LEU A 157 26.53 2.79 -3.66
N VAL A 158 27.06 1.58 -3.85
CA VAL A 158 26.56 0.65 -4.88
C VAL A 158 25.15 0.19 -4.54
N GLU A 159 24.90 -0.21 -3.29
CA GLU A 159 23.57 -0.64 -2.83
C GLU A 159 22.54 0.50 -2.93
N GLN A 160 22.92 1.72 -2.57
CA GLN A 160 22.08 2.91 -2.75
C GLN A 160 21.72 3.18 -4.21
N VAL A 161 22.67 3.04 -5.13
CA VAL A 161 22.41 3.23 -6.57
C VAL A 161 21.51 2.13 -7.10
N GLU A 162 21.68 0.89 -6.64
CA GLU A 162 20.82 -0.23 -7.00
C GLU A 162 19.39 -0.01 -6.51
N GLN A 163 19.20 0.47 -5.27
CA GLN A 163 17.90 0.86 -4.76
C GLN A 163 17.25 1.94 -5.62
N ILE A 164 17.99 3.00 -5.99
CA ILE A 164 17.47 4.07 -6.85
C ILE A 164 17.07 3.54 -8.22
N GLN A 165 17.88 2.66 -8.83
CA GLN A 165 17.54 2.07 -10.13
C GLN A 165 16.26 1.25 -10.06
N LYS A 166 16.08 0.47 -8.98
CA LYS A 166 14.87 -0.32 -8.75
C LYS A 166 13.64 0.58 -8.61
N GLU A 167 13.75 1.66 -7.82
CA GLU A 167 12.69 2.66 -7.68
C GLU A 167 12.35 3.34 -9.02
N GLN A 168 13.37 3.71 -9.82
CA GLN A 168 13.14 4.32 -11.14
C GLN A 168 12.44 3.37 -12.11
N ASN A 169 12.86 2.10 -12.16
CA ASN A 169 12.22 1.10 -13.02
C ASN A 169 10.76 0.88 -12.62
N TYR A 170 10.49 0.84 -11.32
CA TYR A 170 9.14 0.74 -10.80
C TYR A 170 8.27 1.97 -11.15
N GLN A 171 8.81 3.19 -11.03
CA GLN A 171 8.11 4.41 -11.47
C GLN A 171 7.80 4.41 -12.97
N ARG A 172 8.73 3.93 -13.81
CA ARG A 172 8.50 3.79 -15.26
C ARG A 172 7.36 2.81 -15.56
N TRP A 173 7.35 1.65 -14.92
CA TRP A 173 6.27 0.67 -15.09
C TRP A 173 4.90 1.26 -14.72
N ARG A 174 4.85 2.04 -13.64
CA ARG A 174 3.63 2.73 -13.21
C ARG A 174 3.19 3.79 -14.22
N GLU A 175 4.13 4.60 -14.72
CA GLU A 175 3.86 5.61 -15.75
C GLU A 175 3.33 4.97 -17.03
N GLU A 176 3.95 3.87 -17.50
CA GLU A 176 3.52 3.14 -18.69
C GLU A 176 2.07 2.64 -18.54
N ARG A 177 1.73 2.03 -17.39
CA ARG A 177 0.36 1.58 -17.10
C ARG A 177 -0.63 2.74 -17.02
N PHE A 178 -0.25 3.83 -16.37
CA PHE A 178 -1.08 5.03 -16.29
C PHE A 178 -1.30 5.66 -17.67
N ARG A 179 -0.25 5.69 -18.51
CA ARG A 179 -0.31 6.20 -19.88
C ARG A 179 -1.26 5.38 -20.75
N GLN A 180 -1.16 4.06 -20.72
CA GLN A 180 -2.07 3.17 -21.46
C GLN A 180 -3.54 3.36 -21.04
N THR A 181 -3.78 3.51 -19.75
CA THR A 181 -5.13 3.75 -19.21
C THR A 181 -5.67 5.12 -19.62
N SER A 182 -4.82 6.15 -19.59
CA SER A 182 -5.16 7.50 -20.01
C SER A 182 -5.49 7.56 -21.50
N GLU A 183 -4.68 6.93 -22.35
CA GLU A 183 -4.86 6.92 -23.80
C GLU A 183 -6.17 6.24 -24.21
N SER A 184 -6.45 5.05 -23.66
CA SER A 184 -7.68 4.31 -23.96
C SER A 184 -8.95 5.02 -23.45
N THR A 185 -8.87 5.69 -22.30
CA THR A 185 -9.99 6.50 -21.78
C THR A 185 -10.23 7.73 -22.65
N ASN A 186 -9.16 8.45 -22.99
CA ASN A 186 -9.23 9.65 -23.82
C ASN A 186 -9.82 9.34 -25.21
N GLN A 187 -9.38 8.24 -25.84
CA GLN A 187 -9.91 7.84 -27.16
C GLN A 187 -11.41 7.54 -27.13
N ARG A 188 -11.91 6.87 -26.09
CA ARG A 188 -13.35 6.59 -25.93
C ARG A 188 -14.15 7.87 -25.79
N VAL A 189 -13.69 8.79 -24.94
CA VAL A 189 -14.35 10.09 -24.71
C VAL A 189 -14.39 10.93 -25.99
N LEU A 190 -13.30 10.97 -26.76
CA LEU A 190 -13.25 11.66 -28.06
C LEU A 190 -14.27 11.09 -29.05
N TRP A 191 -14.39 9.77 -29.15
CA TRP A 191 -15.39 9.13 -30.02
C TRP A 191 -16.82 9.49 -29.63
N TRP A 192 -17.15 9.48 -28.33
CA TRP A 192 -18.47 9.90 -27.84
C TRP A 192 -18.74 11.38 -28.14
N SER A 193 -17.74 12.26 -28.00
CA SER A 193 -17.85 13.68 -28.32
C SER A 193 -18.10 13.94 -29.81
N ILE A 194 -17.42 13.21 -30.70
CA ILE A 194 -17.63 13.29 -32.15
C ILE A 194 -19.04 12.85 -32.50
N LEU A 195 -19.51 11.71 -31.96
CA LEU A 195 -20.85 11.20 -32.20
C LEU A 195 -21.92 12.21 -31.76
N GLN A 196 -21.78 12.78 -30.56
CA GLN A 196 -22.70 13.79 -30.04
C GLN A 196 -22.75 15.04 -30.93
N THR A 197 -21.60 15.52 -31.39
CA THR A 197 -21.52 16.69 -32.28
C THR A 197 -22.22 16.43 -33.60
N LEU A 198 -22.04 15.25 -34.20
CA LEU A 198 -22.74 14.86 -35.44
C LEU A 198 -24.25 14.82 -35.27
N ILE A 199 -24.75 14.28 -34.15
CA ILE A 199 -26.18 14.23 -33.85
C ILE A 199 -26.76 15.65 -33.73
N LEU A 200 -26.08 16.55 -33.03
CA LEU A 200 -26.52 17.95 -32.90
C LEU A 200 -26.59 18.66 -34.26
N VAL A 201 -25.59 18.46 -35.13
CA VAL A 201 -25.59 19.02 -36.49
C VAL A 201 -26.75 18.44 -37.32
N ALA A 202 -26.99 17.13 -37.25
CA ALA A 202 -28.08 16.47 -37.97
C ALA A 202 -29.46 17.01 -37.53
N ILE A 203 -29.68 17.16 -36.23
CA ILE A 203 -30.91 17.74 -35.68
C ILE A 203 -31.05 19.21 -36.12
N GLY A 204 -29.96 19.99 -36.11
CA GLY A 204 -29.97 21.38 -36.57
C GLY A 204 -30.38 21.53 -38.03
N VAL A 205 -29.82 20.69 -38.93
CA VAL A 205 -30.19 20.66 -40.35
C VAL A 205 -31.66 20.25 -40.53
N TRP A 206 -32.10 19.23 -39.78
CA TRP A 206 -33.50 18.81 -39.80
C TRP A 206 -34.44 19.93 -39.37
N GLN A 207 -34.14 20.61 -38.26
CA GLN A 207 -34.95 21.73 -37.76
C GLN A 207 -35.06 22.86 -38.79
N MET A 208 -33.96 23.23 -39.44
CA MET A 208 -33.95 24.27 -40.47
C MET A 208 -34.78 23.87 -41.70
N ARG A 209 -34.72 22.60 -42.13
CA ARG A 209 -35.56 22.10 -43.25
C ARG A 209 -37.03 22.06 -42.88
N HIS A 210 -37.37 21.59 -41.68
CA HIS A 210 -38.74 21.53 -41.20
C HIS A 210 -39.36 22.94 -41.10
N LEU A 211 -38.61 23.91 -40.57
CA LEU A 211 -39.04 25.32 -40.53
C LEU A 211 -39.26 25.87 -41.94
N LYS A 212 -38.35 25.63 -42.89
CA LYS A 212 -38.53 26.06 -44.29
C LYS A 212 -39.76 25.42 -44.95
N SER A 213 -39.96 24.12 -44.78
CA SER A 213 -41.13 23.41 -45.32
C SER A 213 -42.44 23.93 -44.73
N PHE A 214 -42.45 24.28 -43.44
CA PHE A 214 -43.61 24.88 -42.79
C PHE A 214 -43.95 26.26 -43.37
N PHE A 215 -42.95 27.10 -43.68
CA PHE A 215 -43.17 28.41 -44.32
C PHE A 215 -43.54 28.31 -45.81
N GLU A 216 -42.99 27.34 -46.56
CA GLU A 216 -43.40 27.09 -47.96
C GLU A 216 -44.82 26.54 -48.06
N ALA A 217 -45.21 25.60 -47.19
CA ALA A 217 -46.56 25.06 -47.13
C ALA A 217 -47.60 26.11 -46.68
N LYS A 218 -47.16 27.09 -45.88
CA LYS A 218 -47.95 28.26 -45.48
C LYS A 218 -47.60 29.50 -46.28
N LYS A 219 -47.42 29.37 -47.60
CA LYS A 219 -47.36 30.52 -48.52
C LYS A 219 -48.57 31.44 -48.29
N LEU A 220 -48.38 32.43 -47.42
CA LEU A 220 -49.16 33.65 -47.30
C LEU A 220 -48.95 34.41 -48.62
N VAL A 221 -50.08 34.85 -49.19
CA VAL A 221 -50.15 35.89 -50.23
C VAL A 221 -49.32 37.10 -49.83
#